data_AF-A0A6G0ADD1-F1
#
_entry.id   AF-A0A6G0ADD1-F1
#
_cell.length_a   1.000
_cell.length_b   1.000
_cell.length_c   1.000
_cell.angle_alpha   90.00
_cell.angle_beta   90.00
_cell.angle_gamma   90.00
#
_symmetry.space_group_name_H-M   'P 1'
#
loop_
_entity.id
_entity.type
_entity.pdbx_description
1 polymer ?
#
loop_
_entity_poly.entity_id
_entity_poly.type
_entity_poly.pdbx_seq_one_letter_code
_entity_poly.pdbx_strand_id
1 'polypeptide(L)'
;MTNYRILFLTIIIAAIAVNLQAQDKNWFQVYGFAMTDIGYDFKQIHPDWYDVVRPTKLPTYENEYGTDGNAYFSVRQTRFGVKSSTQTGLGE
;
A
#
# COMPACT_ATOMS: atom_id res chain seq x y z
N MET A 1 53.82 -22.31 23.39
CA MET A 1 53.26 -21.49 22.29
C MET A 1 51.97 -22.06 21.69
N THR A 2 51.70 -23.37 21.78
CA THR A 2 50.53 -24.00 21.15
C THR A 2 49.18 -23.58 21.76
N ASN A 3 49.09 -23.44 23.09
CA ASN A 3 47.83 -23.13 23.78
C ASN A 3 47.30 -21.71 23.49
N TYR A 4 48.20 -20.72 23.38
CA TYR A 4 47.82 -19.34 23.03
C TYR A 4 47.33 -19.22 21.58
N ARG A 5 47.88 -20.05 20.68
CA ARG A 5 47.45 -20.10 19.27
C ARG A 5 46.06 -20.73 19.15
N ILE A 6 45.77 -21.77 19.92
CA ILE A 6 44.46 -22.41 19.97
C ILE A 6 43.43 -21.43 20.56
N LEU A 7 43.74 -20.76 21.67
CA LEU A 7 42.86 -19.76 22.29
C LEU A 7 42.53 -18.62 21.31
N PHE A 8 43.53 -18.12 20.60
CA PHE A 8 43.35 -17.06 19.61
C PHE A 8 42.47 -17.50 18.43
N LEU A 9 42.67 -18.73 17.93
CA LEU A 9 41.83 -19.32 16.89
C LEU A 9 40.37 -19.49 17.35
N THR A 10 40.14 -19.94 18.58
CA THR A 10 38.79 -20.09 19.11
C THR A 10 38.08 -18.75 19.30
N ILE A 11 38.80 -17.69 19.68
CA ILE A 11 38.23 -16.33 19.80
C ILE A 11 37.83 -15.79 18.42
N ILE A 12 38.64 -16.02 17.39
CA ILE A 12 38.32 -15.62 16.02
C ILE A 12 37.08 -16.36 15.52
N ILE A 13 36.97 -17.67 15.73
CA ILE A 13 35.81 -18.46 15.31
C ILE A 13 34.54 -18.01 16.05
N ALA A 14 34.64 -17.74 17.35
CA ALA A 14 33.51 -17.22 18.13
C ALA A 14 33.07 -15.83 17.64
N ALA A 15 34.01 -14.93 17.33
CA ALA A 15 33.70 -13.60 16.80
C ALA A 15 33.03 -13.65 15.41
N ILE A 16 33.39 -14.61 14.57
CA ILE A 16 32.73 -14.84 13.27
C ILE A 16 31.32 -15.41 13.48
N ALA A 17 31.14 -16.34 14.41
CA ALA A 17 29.83 -16.95 14.70
C ALA A 17 28.82 -15.94 15.27
N VAL A 18 29.28 -14.94 16.05
CA VAL A 18 28.40 -13.88 16.59
C VAL A 18 27.80 -13.00 15.48
N ASN A 19 28.49 -12.88 14.33
CA ASN A 19 28.01 -12.10 13.18
C ASN A 19 27.11 -12.92 12.23
N LEU A 20 26.90 -14.21 12.49
CA LEU A 20 26.05 -15.10 11.69
C LEU A 20 24.58 -15.08 12.15
N GLN A 21 24.03 -13.92 12.50
CA GLN A 21 22.58 -13.83 12.69
C GLN A 21 21.92 -13.84 11.31
N ALA A 22 21.08 -14.85 11.06
CA ALA A 22 20.26 -14.91 9.85
C ALA A 22 19.38 -13.66 9.80
N GLN A 23 19.53 -12.87 8.73
CA GLN A 23 18.70 -11.71 8.50
C GLN A 23 17.26 -12.19 8.31
N ASP A 24 16.34 -11.78 9.19
CA ASP A 24 14.92 -12.07 9.05
C ASP A 24 14.47 -11.49 7.70
N LYS A 25 14.21 -12.37 6.72
CA LYS A 25 13.78 -11.95 5.37
C LYS A 25 12.27 -11.73 5.31
N ASN A 26 11.57 -11.96 6.42
CA ASN A 26 10.17 -11.58 6.52
C ASN A 26 10.08 -10.07 6.48
N TRP A 27 9.19 -9.54 5.66
CA TRP A 27 8.99 -8.10 5.58
C TRP A 27 7.52 -7.76 5.47
N PHE A 28 7.22 -6.54 5.87
CA PHE A 28 5.89 -5.96 5.85
C PHE A 28 5.99 -4.53 5.36
N GLN A 29 5.28 -4.22 4.28
CA GLN A 29 5.25 -2.91 3.65
C GLN A 29 3.81 -2.41 3.62
N VAL A 30 3.60 -1.24 4.23
CA VAL A 30 2.39 -0.44 4.03
C VAL A 30 2.68 0.54 2.91
N TYR A 31 1.80 0.61 1.92
CA TYR A 31 1.94 1.51 0.78
C TYR A 31 0.59 2.11 0.38
N GLY A 32 0.63 3.19 -0.39
CA GLY A 32 -0.57 3.88 -0.79
C GLY A 32 -0.29 5.29 -1.27
N PHE A 33 -1.34 5.99 -1.66
CA PHE A 33 -1.31 7.41 -2.01
C PHE A 33 -2.66 8.05 -1.72
N ALA A 34 -2.64 9.33 -1.35
CA ALA A 34 -3.82 10.16 -1.29
C ALA A 34 -4.03 10.86 -2.64
N MET A 35 -5.25 10.83 -3.17
CA MET A 35 -5.62 11.49 -4.41
C MET A 35 -6.92 12.26 -4.20
N THR A 36 -6.95 13.49 -4.72
CA THR A 36 -8.09 14.40 -4.65
C THR A 36 -8.56 14.73 -6.06
N ASP A 37 -9.86 14.58 -6.31
CA ASP A 37 -10.49 14.94 -7.57
C ASP A 37 -11.44 16.12 -7.34
N ILE A 38 -11.42 17.08 -8.26
CA ILE A 38 -12.30 18.26 -8.24
C ILE A 38 -12.86 18.42 -9.64
N GLY A 39 -14.16 18.64 -9.73
CA GLY A 39 -14.83 18.80 -11.01
C GLY A 39 -16.13 19.58 -10.90
N TYR A 40 -16.67 19.91 -12.07
CA TYR A 40 -17.97 20.55 -12.21
C TYR A 40 -18.81 19.75 -13.19
N ASP A 41 -19.98 19.30 -12.75
CA ASP A 41 -21.01 18.72 -13.60
C ASP A 41 -21.92 19.84 -14.10
N PHE A 42 -22.05 19.96 -15.42
CA PHE A 42 -22.91 20.97 -16.05
C PHE A 42 -24.39 20.59 -16.04
N LYS A 43 -24.70 19.30 -15.89
CA LYS A 43 -26.07 18.78 -15.85
C LYS A 43 -26.28 18.10 -14.50
N GLN A 44 -26.66 16.83 -14.56
CA GLN A 44 -27.02 16.00 -13.42
C GLN A 44 -26.37 14.63 -13.55
N ILE A 45 -25.76 14.20 -12.46
CA ILE A 45 -25.27 12.85 -12.22
C ILE A 45 -25.82 12.41 -10.87
N HIS A 46 -26.16 11.12 -10.76
CA HIS A 46 -26.60 10.58 -9.48
C HIS A 46 -25.56 10.86 -8.37
N PRO A 47 -25.99 11.33 -7.17
CA PRO A 47 -25.08 11.75 -6.10
C PRO A 47 -24.10 10.67 -5.63
N ASP A 48 -24.46 9.39 -5.59
CA ASP A 48 -23.47 8.36 -5.22
C ASP A 48 -22.38 8.09 -6.28
N TRP A 49 -22.52 8.62 -7.51
CA TRP A 49 -21.62 8.35 -8.65
C TRP A 49 -21.05 9.62 -9.30
N TYR A 50 -21.09 10.76 -8.61
CA TYR A 50 -20.70 12.08 -9.15
C TYR A 50 -19.28 12.14 -9.73
N ASP A 51 -18.34 11.34 -9.20
CA ASP A 51 -16.92 11.36 -9.54
C ASP A 51 -16.50 10.29 -10.56
N VAL A 52 -17.41 9.41 -10.98
CA VAL A 52 -17.11 8.28 -11.87
C VAL A 52 -18.00 8.18 -13.11
N VAL A 53 -19.06 8.99 -13.20
CA VAL A 53 -20.00 9.08 -14.34
C VAL A 53 -20.40 7.71 -14.91
N ARG A 54 -21.33 7.02 -14.23
CA ARG A 54 -21.82 5.72 -14.68
C ARG A 54 -23.01 5.90 -15.66
N PRO A 55 -22.96 5.37 -16.90
CA PRO A 55 -24.05 5.54 -17.86
C PRO A 55 -25.42 5.06 -17.37
N THR A 56 -25.47 4.01 -16.55
CA THR A 56 -26.71 3.47 -15.97
C THR A 56 -27.25 4.27 -14.78
N LYS A 57 -26.57 5.35 -14.40
CA LYS A 57 -26.93 6.26 -13.30
C LYS A 57 -27.07 7.70 -13.78
N LEU A 58 -27.25 7.88 -15.08
CA LEU A 58 -27.64 9.16 -15.65
C LEU A 58 -29.15 9.35 -15.46
N PRO A 59 -29.62 10.60 -15.33
CA PRO A 59 -31.04 10.88 -15.19
C PRO A 59 -31.80 10.43 -16.45
N THR A 60 -32.96 9.84 -16.24
CA THR A 60 -33.93 9.48 -17.29
C THR A 60 -34.95 10.60 -17.49
N TYR A 61 -35.21 11.40 -16.45
CA TYR A 61 -36.15 12.51 -16.46
C TYR A 61 -35.48 13.80 -16.00
N GLU A 62 -36.06 14.93 -16.40
CA GLU A 62 -35.56 16.25 -16.00
C GLU A 62 -35.66 16.42 -14.48
N ASN A 63 -34.56 16.87 -13.87
CA ASN A 63 -34.44 17.11 -12.42
C ASN A 63 -34.62 15.88 -11.53
N GLU A 64 -34.35 14.68 -12.05
CA GLU A 64 -34.36 13.43 -11.25
C GLU A 64 -33.38 13.48 -10.08
N TYR A 65 -32.23 14.15 -10.25
CA TYR A 65 -31.19 14.26 -9.22
C TYR A 65 -30.99 15.69 -8.69
N GLY A 66 -31.97 16.56 -8.91
CA GLY A 66 -31.90 17.99 -8.53
C GLY A 66 -31.63 18.90 -9.73
N THR A 67 -31.17 20.11 -9.47
CA THR A 67 -30.90 21.10 -10.53
C THR A 67 -29.58 20.83 -11.23
N ASP A 68 -29.48 21.28 -12.48
CA ASP A 68 -28.24 21.28 -13.24
C ASP A 68 -27.16 22.14 -12.55
N GLY A 69 -25.90 21.69 -12.64
CA GLY A 69 -24.76 22.44 -12.15
C GLY A 69 -24.34 22.04 -10.74
N ASN A 70 -23.28 21.25 -10.62
CA ASN A 70 -22.78 20.78 -9.32
C ASN A 70 -21.25 20.74 -9.30
N ALA A 71 -20.64 21.46 -8.35
CA ALA A 71 -19.21 21.31 -8.05
C ALA A 71 -19.01 20.15 -7.08
N TYR A 72 -18.05 19.27 -7.35
CA TYR A 72 -17.76 18.14 -6.47
C TYR A 72 -16.28 18.06 -6.12
N PHE A 73 -16.04 17.43 -4.98
CA PHE A 73 -14.73 17.13 -4.43
C PHE A 73 -14.75 15.65 -4.01
N SER A 74 -13.78 14.86 -4.43
CA SER A 74 -13.67 13.44 -4.08
C SER A 74 -12.28 13.10 -3.58
N VAL A 75 -12.22 12.10 -2.71
CA VAL A 75 -10.98 11.43 -2.30
C VAL A 75 -11.01 9.94 -2.62
N ARG A 76 -12.04 9.46 -3.34
CA ARG A 76 -12.28 8.01 -3.56
C ARG A 76 -11.18 7.31 -4.35
N GLN A 77 -10.38 8.05 -5.12
CA GLN A 77 -9.20 7.50 -5.80
C GLN A 77 -8.00 7.24 -4.88
N THR A 78 -8.06 7.67 -3.61
CA THR A 78 -7.05 7.35 -2.60
C THR A 78 -6.91 5.84 -2.42
N ARG A 79 -5.67 5.35 -2.40
CA ARG A 79 -5.37 3.91 -2.27
C ARG A 79 -4.53 3.63 -1.05
N PHE A 80 -4.87 2.55 -0.37
CA PHE A 80 -4.11 1.97 0.74
C PHE A 80 -3.90 0.48 0.46
N GLY A 81 -2.69 0.00 0.69
CA GLY A 81 -2.28 -1.36 0.43
C GLY A 81 -1.29 -1.86 1.47
N VAL A 82 -1.31 -3.16 1.68
CA VAL A 82 -0.40 -3.87 2.57
C VAL A 82 0.19 -5.02 1.79
N LYS A 83 1.50 -5.17 1.85
CA LYS A 83 2.23 -6.29 1.24
C LYS A 83 3.16 -6.89 2.27
N SER A 84 3.21 -8.21 2.34
CA SER A 84 4.12 -8.92 3.23
C SER A 84 4.71 -10.12 2.53
N SER A 85 5.94 -10.48 2.90
CA SER A 85 6.55 -11.76 2.57
C SER A 85 6.91 -12.47 3.86
N THR A 86 6.69 -13.78 3.89
CA THR A 86 7.09 -14.63 5.01
C THR A 86 7.74 -15.88 4.44
N GLN A 87 8.97 -16.16 4.86
CA GLN A 87 9.68 -17.35 4.43
C GLN A 87 9.06 -18.60 5.03
N THR A 88 8.78 -19.57 4.16
CA THR A 88 8.40 -20.92 4.56
C THR A 88 9.63 -21.83 4.61
N GLY A 89 9.50 -23.01 5.20
CA GLY A 89 10.58 -24.00 5.22
C GLY A 89 11.07 -24.46 3.84
N LEU A 90 10.33 -24.16 2.77
CA LEU A 90 10.68 -24.50 1.39
C LEU A 90 11.17 -23.28 0.57
N GLY A 91 11.23 -22.09 1.17
CA GLY A 91 11.58 -20.84 0.50
C GLY A 91 10.51 -19.76 0.64
N GLU A 92 10.65 -18.70 -0.15
CA GLU A 92 9.63 -17.66 -0.35
C GLU A 92 8.54 -18.11 -1.32
#